data_AF-A0A521PXF4-F1
#
_entry.id   AF-A0A521PXF4-F1
#
_cell.length_a   1.000
_cell.length_b   1.000
_cell.length_c   1.000
_cell.angle_alpha   90.00
_cell.angle_beta   90.00
_cell.angle_gamma   90.00
#
_symmetry.space_group_name_H-M   'P 1'
#
loop_
_entity.id
_entity.type
_entity.pdbx_description
1 polymer ?
#
loop_
_entity_poly.entity_id
_entity_poly.type
_entity_poly.pdbx_seq_one_letter_code
_entity_poly.pdbx_strand_id
1 'polypeptide(L)' 'MKYNEAIRREWEEDALEQPTEEEIICLWSSLKSGGLSGDEAWHAIVTGMALDMAFGRSKNRRPLEH' A
#
# COMPACT_ATOMS: atom_id res chain seq x y z
N MET A 1 4.32 29.17 11.89
CA MET A 1 4.32 28.10 10.87
C MET A 1 3.21 27.08 11.16
N LYS A 2 1.92 27.45 11.06
CA LYS A 2 0.80 26.51 11.34
C LYS A 2 0.38 25.68 10.12
N TYR A 3 0.67 26.16 8.91
CA TYR A 3 0.27 25.50 7.66
C TYR A 3 1.10 24.23 7.38
N ASN A 4 2.37 24.24 7.77
CA ASN A 4 3.28 23.09 7.58
C ASN A 4 2.91 21.90 8.48
N GLU A 5 2.29 22.15 9.64
CA GLU A 5 1.87 21.10 10.57
C GLU A 5 0.58 20.41 10.11
N ALA A 6 -0.32 21.17 9.46
CA ALA A 6 -1.55 20.64 8.85
C ALA A 6 -1.23 19.76 7.64
N ILE A 7 -0.34 20.20 6.74
CA ILE A 7 0.11 19.40 5.59
C ILE A 7 0.86 18.13 6.05
N ARG A 8 1.65 18.22 7.14
CA ARG A 8 2.35 17.05 7.69
C ARG A 8 1.39 16.00 8.25
N ARG A 9 0.25 16.40 8.81
CA ARG A 9 -0.81 15.48 9.28
C ARG A 9 -1.58 14.84 8.14
N GLU A 10 -1.94 15.62 7.13
CA GLU A 10 -2.61 15.12 5.91
C GLU A 10 -1.77 14.06 5.19
N TRP A 11 -0.44 14.09 5.33
CA TRP A 11 0.48 13.18 4.62
C TRP A 11 0.90 11.96 5.46
N GLU A 12 0.66 11.97 6.78
CA GLU A 12 0.71 10.77 7.62
C GLU A 12 -0.57 9.93 7.47
N GLU A 13 -1.68 10.54 7.06
CA GLU A 13 -2.94 9.87 6.70
C GLU A 13 -2.94 9.31 5.26
N ASP A 14 -1.98 9.72 4.42
CA ASP A 14 -1.77 9.27 3.03
C ASP A 14 -0.87 8.02 2.94
N ALA A 15 -0.69 7.32 4.07
CA ALA A 15 -0.11 5.99 4.10
C ALA A 15 -1.16 5.02 3.57
N LEU A 16 -1.20 4.85 2.23
CA LEU A 16 -1.86 3.76 1.48
C LEU A 16 -2.98 3.10 2.30
N GLU A 17 -4.24 3.59 2.15
CA GLU A 17 -5.41 3.06 2.87
C GLU A 17 -5.24 1.56 3.11
N GLN A 18 -5.10 1.17 4.39
CA GLN A 18 -4.89 -0.22 4.73
C GLN A 18 -6.06 -1.01 4.14
N PRO A 19 -5.80 -1.97 3.24
CA PRO A 19 -6.88 -2.66 2.56
C PRO A 19 -7.77 -3.34 3.60
N THR A 20 -9.06 -3.07 3.49
CA THR A 20 -10.09 -3.67 4.34
C THR A 20 -10.18 -5.17 4.08
N GLU A 21 -10.75 -5.91 5.03
CA GLU A 21 -10.97 -7.35 4.87
C GLU A 21 -11.84 -7.63 3.63
N GLU A 22 -12.86 -6.81 3.39
CA GLU A 22 -13.74 -6.92 2.24
C GLU A 22 -12.98 -6.73 0.91
N GLU A 23 -12.07 -5.77 0.84
CA GLU A 23 -11.22 -5.55 -0.35
C GLU A 23 -10.27 -6.73 -0.59
N ILE A 24 -9.70 -7.30 0.47
CA ILE A 24 -8.85 -8.48 0.39
C ILE A 24 -9.65 -9.69 -0.11
N ILE A 25 -10.88 -9.89 0.40
CA ILE A 25 -11.77 -10.98 -0.05
C ILE A 25 -12.18 -10.79 -1.51
N CYS A 26 -12.53 -9.56 -1.90
CA CYS A 26 -12.90 -9.24 -3.28
C CYS A 26 -11.74 -9.48 -4.26
N LEU A 27 -10.53 -9.06 -3.87
CA LEU A 27 -9.31 -9.26 -4.67
C LEU A 27 -8.97 -10.75 -4.79
N TRP A 28 -9.01 -11.50 -3.68
CA TRP A 28 -8.76 -12.94 -3.68
C TRP A 28 -9.76 -13.68 -4.58
N SER A 29 -11.05 -13.35 -4.49
CA SER A 29 -12.07 -13.93 -5.35
C SER A 29 -11.83 -13.61 -6.83
N SER A 30 -11.46 -12.36 -7.14
CA SER A 30 -11.19 -11.91 -8.52
C SER A 30 -9.98 -12.63 -9.12
N LEU A 31 -8.90 -12.78 -8.35
CA LEU A 31 -7.70 -13.53 -8.76
C LEU A 31 -8.00 -15.00 -9.02
N LYS A 32 -8.85 -15.62 -8.20
CA LYS A 32 -9.32 -16.99 -8.42
C LYS A 32 -10.18 -17.14 -9.66
N SER A 33 -11.07 -16.18 -9.91
CA SER A 33 -11.84 -16.13 -11.16
C SER A 33 -10.95 -15.95 -12.39
N GLY A 34 -9.77 -15.36 -12.22
CA GLY A 34 -8.71 -15.25 -13.23
C GLY A 34 -7.89 -16.52 -13.46
N GLY A 35 -8.17 -17.62 -12.74
CA GLY A 35 -7.53 -18.92 -12.93
C GLY A 35 -6.42 -19.26 -11.92
N LEU A 36 -6.18 -18.40 -10.92
CA LEU A 36 -5.27 -18.73 -9.82
C LEU A 36 -5.94 -19.69 -8.81
N SER A 37 -5.15 -20.58 -8.24
CA SER A 37 -5.55 -21.33 -7.06
C SER A 37 -5.70 -20.41 -5.84
N GLY A 38 -6.35 -20.92 -4.78
CA GLY A 38 -6.53 -20.15 -3.54
C GLY A 38 -5.22 -19.71 -2.90
N ASP A 39 -4.21 -20.58 -2.92
CA ASP A 39 -2.89 -20.32 -2.34
C ASP A 39 -2.10 -19.34 -3.21
N GLU A 40 -2.13 -19.48 -4.54
CA GLU A 40 -1.48 -18.54 -5.46
C GLU A 40 -2.07 -17.12 -5.35
N ALA A 41 -3.41 -17.02 -5.28
CA ALA A 41 -4.07 -15.75 -5.07
C ALA A 41 -3.68 -15.11 -3.73
N TRP A 42 -3.63 -15.91 -2.64
CA TRP A 42 -3.20 -15.43 -1.34
C TRP A 42 -1.74 -14.98 -1.34
N HIS A 43 -0.84 -15.76 -1.94
CA HIS A 43 0.57 -15.40 -2.06
C HIS A 43 0.78 -14.12 -2.86
N ALA A 44 0.04 -13.91 -3.95
CA ALA A 44 0.10 -12.68 -4.73
C ALA A 44 -0.30 -11.45 -3.89
N ILE A 45 -1.39 -11.57 -3.12
CA ILE A 45 -1.88 -10.49 -2.22
C ILE A 45 -0.84 -10.15 -1.15
N VAL A 46 -0.37 -11.15 -0.41
CA VAL A 46 0.62 -10.94 0.67
C VAL A 46 1.93 -10.38 0.11
N THR A 47 2.35 -10.85 -1.07
CA THR A 47 3.56 -10.32 -1.73
C THR A 47 3.37 -8.87 -2.13
N GLY A 48 2.22 -8.49 -2.70
CA GLY A 48 1.89 -7.10 -3.01
C GLY A 48 1.97 -6.20 -1.78
N MET A 49 1.31 -6.60 -0.69
CA MET A 49 1.36 -5.86 0.58
C MET A 49 2.79 -5.75 1.14
N ALA A 50 3.57 -6.83 1.08
CA ALA A 50 4.96 -6.82 1.55
C ALA A 50 5.85 -5.92 0.68
N LEU A 51 5.62 -5.88 -0.64
CA LEU A 51 6.30 -4.98 -1.56
C LEU A 51 5.90 -3.53 -1.26
N ASP A 52 4.62 -3.24 -1.04
CA ASP A 52 4.16 -1.91 -0.67
C ASP A 52 4.76 -1.45 0.66
N MET A 53 4.89 -2.34 1.65
CA MET A 53 5.58 -2.03 2.91
C MET A 53 7.10 -1.85 2.74
N ALA A 54 7.75 -2.70 1.95
CA ALA A 54 9.21 -2.66 1.75
C ALA A 54 9.66 -1.49 0.86
N PHE A 55 8.84 -1.14 -0.12
CA PHE A 55 9.11 -0.14 -1.17
C PHE A 55 8.23 1.10 -1.10
N GLY A 56 7.31 1.21 -0.15
CA GLY A 56 6.57 2.44 0.20
C GLY A 56 7.45 3.57 0.71
N ARG A 57 8.74 3.58 0.36
CA ARG A 57 9.77 4.49 0.82
C ARG A 57 9.42 5.94 0.52
N SER A 58 9.34 6.68 1.61
CA SER A 58 10.02 7.96 1.84
C SER A 58 9.76 9.06 0.80
N LYS A 59 8.85 9.97 1.13
CA LYS A 59 8.92 11.36 0.64
C LYS A 59 10.07 12.17 1.28
N ASN A 60 11.00 11.54 2.01
CA ASN A 60 12.34 12.13 2.27
C ASN A 60 13.24 11.97 1.04
N ARG A 61 12.80 12.51 -0.10
CA ARG A 61 13.76 13.00 -1.09
C ARG A 61 14.50 14.14 -0.42
N ARG A 62 15.63 13.87 0.23
CA ARG A 62 16.63 14.93 0.38
C ARG A 62 16.94 15.37 -1.05
N PRO A 63 16.85 16.67 -1.38
CA PRO A 63 17.43 17.15 -2.63
C PRO A 63 18.86 16.62 -2.67
N LEU A 64 19.27 16.04 -3.79
CA LEU A 64 20.70 15.83 -4.03
C LEU A 64 21.31 17.22 -4.02
N GLU A 65 21.94 17.60 -2.92
CA GLU A 65 22.76 18.79 -2.84
C GLU A 65 23.94 18.57 -3.79
N HIS A 66 24.10 19.51 -4.72
CA HIS A 66 25.16 19.54 -5.73
C HIS A 66 26.24 20.54 -5.29
#